data_AF-A0A9E5FGW0-F1
#
_entry.id   AF-A0A9E5FGW0-F1
#
_cell.length_a   1.000
_cell.length_b   1.000
_cell.length_c   1.000
_cell.angle_alpha   90.00
_cell.angle_beta   90.00
_cell.angle_gamma   90.00
#
_symmetry.space_group_name_H-M   'P 1'
#
loop_
_entity.id
_entity.type
_entity.pdbx_description
1 polymer ?
#
loop_
_entity_poly.entity_id
_entity_poly.type
_entity_poly.pdbx_seq_one_letter_code
_entity_poly.pdbx_strand_id
1 'polypeptide(L)'
;IAERERKAAEYQSMGEQESAKLRSDTDREVGTSRAKAESDAVRIRGEGEAEADRIRSEAQKSDPDFYSFLRKLEEYQKILGDNRTTLLLSTHRELFDTLFSPPKPAAANPPAAPKPVTAP
;
A
#
# COMPACT_ATOMS: atom_id res chain seq x y z
N ILE A 1 49.69 -45.54 -22.21
CA ILE A 1 48.34 -45.62 -21.59
C ILE A 1 48.23 -44.60 -20.44
N ALA A 2 49.21 -44.58 -19.51
CA ALA A 2 49.28 -43.61 -18.41
C ALA A 2 49.14 -42.12 -18.78
N GLU A 3 49.71 -41.64 -19.89
CA GLU A 3 49.54 -40.22 -20.30
C GLU A 3 48.09 -39.86 -20.68
N ARG A 4 47.32 -40.81 -21.22
CA ARG A 4 45.92 -40.56 -21.59
C ARG A 4 45.03 -40.53 -20.35
N GLU A 5 45.29 -41.40 -19.39
CA GLU A 5 44.60 -41.42 -18.09
C GLU A 5 44.88 -40.13 -17.31
N ARG A 6 46.14 -39.68 -17.29
CA ARG A 6 46.50 -38.43 -16.61
C ARG A 6 45.79 -37.22 -17.21
N LYS A 7 45.76 -37.11 -18.55
CA LYS A 7 45.02 -36.03 -19.24
C LYS A 7 43.52 -36.12 -18.98
N ALA A 8 42.93 -37.32 -18.99
CA ALA A 8 41.50 -37.48 -18.71
C ALA A 8 41.14 -37.03 -17.28
N ALA A 9 41.96 -37.39 -16.29
CA ALA A 9 41.79 -36.95 -14.91
C ALA A 9 41.94 -35.43 -14.76
N GLU A 10 42.88 -34.82 -15.47
CA GLU A 10 43.07 -33.37 -15.49
C GLU A 10 41.86 -32.64 -16.08
N TYR A 11 41.32 -33.11 -17.22
CA TYR A 11 40.10 -32.56 -17.80
C TYR A 11 38.87 -32.72 -16.90
N GLN A 12 38.74 -33.84 -16.19
CA GLN A 12 37.67 -34.05 -15.22
C GLN A 12 37.78 -33.07 -14.06
N SER A 13 38.98 -32.92 -13.48
CA SER A 13 39.23 -31.98 -12.39
C SER A 13 38.96 -30.54 -12.80
N MET A 14 39.34 -30.15 -14.02
CA MET A 14 39.05 -28.81 -14.56
C MET A 14 37.54 -28.59 -14.74
N GLY A 15 36.84 -29.58 -15.30
CA GLY A 15 35.39 -29.51 -15.49
C GLY A 15 34.64 -29.41 -14.16
N GLU A 16 35.05 -30.17 -13.14
CA GLU A 16 34.49 -30.10 -11.80
C GLU A 16 34.72 -28.73 -11.15
N GLN A 17 35.93 -28.19 -11.27
CA GLN A 17 36.28 -26.88 -10.73
C GLN A 17 35.48 -25.76 -11.40
N GLU A 18 35.37 -25.78 -12.73
CA GLU A 18 34.64 -24.78 -13.49
C GLU A 18 33.13 -24.86 -13.21
N SER A 19 32.57 -26.07 -13.14
CA SER A 19 31.19 -26.31 -12.71
C SER A 19 30.93 -25.76 -11.31
N ALA A 20 31.81 -26.06 -10.35
CA ALA A 20 31.65 -25.60 -8.97
C ALA A 20 31.71 -24.07 -8.87
N LYS A 21 32.62 -23.44 -9.62
CA LYS A 21 32.72 -21.99 -9.71
C LYS A 21 31.45 -21.39 -10.31
N LEU A 22 31.01 -21.89 -11.47
CA LEU A 22 29.82 -21.39 -12.16
C LEU A 22 28.57 -21.50 -11.28
N ARG A 23 28.39 -22.62 -10.58
CA ARG A 23 27.28 -22.79 -9.63
C ARG A 23 27.35 -21.77 -8.50
N SER A 24 28.52 -21.61 -7.88
CA SER A 24 28.69 -20.67 -6.77
C SER A 24 28.44 -19.22 -7.20
N ASP A 25 28.88 -18.84 -8.39
CA ASP A 25 28.65 -17.50 -8.95
C ASP A 25 27.16 -17.30 -9.30
N THR A 26 26.53 -18.29 -9.91
CA THR A 26 25.08 -18.29 -10.20
C THR A 26 24.26 -18.14 -8.92
N ASP A 27 24.60 -18.90 -7.87
CA ASP A 27 23.88 -18.84 -6.59
C ASP A 27 23.98 -17.45 -5.94
N ARG A 28 25.15 -16.80 -6.05
CA ARG A 28 25.35 -15.41 -5.59
C ARG A 28 24.52 -14.43 -6.40
N GLU A 29 24.50 -14.58 -7.73
CA GLU A 29 23.72 -13.72 -8.62
C GLU A 29 22.22 -13.85 -8.36
N VAL A 30 21.72 -15.08 -8.21
CA VAL A 30 20.32 -15.35 -7.87
C VAL A 30 19.96 -14.71 -6.53
N GLY A 31 20.80 -14.90 -5.51
CA GLY A 31 20.59 -14.29 -4.19
C GLY A 31 20.54 -12.77 -4.26
N THR A 32 21.48 -12.15 -4.98
CA THR A 32 21.56 -10.69 -5.13
C THR A 32 20.38 -10.14 -5.93
N SER A 33 20.01 -10.82 -7.02
CA SER A 33 18.87 -10.45 -7.86
C SER A 33 17.56 -10.50 -7.08
N ARG A 34 17.35 -11.57 -6.30
CA ARG A 34 16.17 -11.71 -5.45
C ARG A 34 16.12 -10.65 -4.36
N ALA A 35 17.23 -10.42 -3.66
CA ALA A 35 17.31 -9.39 -2.62
C ALA A 35 17.02 -7.98 -3.19
N LYS A 36 17.53 -7.68 -4.38
CA LYS A 36 17.25 -6.42 -5.08
C LYS A 36 15.77 -6.30 -5.44
N ALA A 37 15.18 -7.35 -6.01
CA ALA A 37 13.75 -7.35 -6.35
C ALA A 37 12.86 -7.18 -5.12
N GLU A 38 13.17 -7.85 -4.01
CA GLU A 38 12.45 -7.69 -2.74
C GLU A 38 12.59 -6.27 -2.18
N SER A 39 13.80 -5.71 -2.20
CA SER A 39 14.05 -4.32 -1.78
C SER A 39 13.28 -3.31 -2.63
N ASP A 40 13.29 -3.48 -3.95
CA ASP A 40 12.57 -2.59 -4.87
C ASP A 40 11.06 -2.69 -4.68
N ALA A 41 10.53 -3.90 -4.45
CA ALA A 41 9.11 -4.10 -4.17
C ALA A 41 8.67 -3.39 -2.89
N VAL A 42 9.46 -3.48 -1.82
CA VAL A 42 9.20 -2.78 -0.55
C VAL A 42 9.25 -1.26 -0.76
N ARG A 43 10.25 -0.77 -1.49
CA ARG A 43 10.40 0.66 -1.78
C ARG A 43 9.19 1.20 -2.55
N ILE A 44 8.79 0.53 -3.64
CA ILE A 44 7.64 0.95 -4.46
C ILE A 44 6.35 0.94 -3.64
N ARG A 45 6.14 -0.09 -2.81
CA ARG A 45 4.97 -0.15 -1.93
C ARG A 45 4.96 1.00 -0.92
N GLY A 46 6.10 1.29 -0.29
CA GLY A 46 6.24 2.40 0.65
C GLY A 46 6.00 3.76 0.00
N GLU A 47 6.52 3.98 -1.20
CA GLU A 47 6.25 5.19 -1.99
C GLU A 47 4.76 5.33 -2.32
N GLY A 48 4.09 4.24 -2.69
CA GLY A 48 2.65 4.23 -2.96
C GLY A 48 1.79 4.49 -1.72
N GLU A 49 2.13 3.88 -0.59
CA GLU A 49 1.45 4.13 0.70
C GLU A 49 1.62 5.58 1.14
N ALA A 50 2.83 6.13 1.04
CA ALA A 50 3.10 7.53 1.38
C ALA A 50 2.30 8.52 0.51
N GLU A 51 2.23 8.29 -0.80
CA GLU A 51 1.44 9.16 -1.68
C GLU A 51 -0.07 9.01 -1.42
N ALA A 52 -0.56 7.79 -1.16
CA ALA A 52 -1.95 7.56 -0.78
C ALA A 52 -2.32 8.31 0.51
N ASP A 53 -1.46 8.26 1.53
CA ASP A 53 -1.67 8.99 2.78
C ASP A 53 -1.56 10.50 2.60
N ARG A 54 -0.69 10.97 1.70
CA ARG A 54 -0.59 12.39 1.33
C ARG A 54 -1.89 12.87 0.70
N ILE A 55 -2.41 12.15 -0.30
CA ILE A 55 -3.67 12.47 -0.98
C ILE A 55 -4.84 12.42 0.01
N ARG A 56 -4.90 11.39 0.87
CA ARG A 56 -5.95 11.27 1.89
C ARG A 56 -5.90 12.46 2.86
N SER A 57 -4.71 12.83 3.31
CA SER A 57 -4.52 13.96 4.21
C SER A 57 -4.88 15.29 3.54
N GLU A 58 -4.55 15.47 2.27
CA GLU A 58 -4.88 16.66 1.47
C GLU A 58 -6.39 16.77 1.22
N ALA A 59 -7.04 15.66 0.89
CA ALA A 59 -8.49 15.59 0.76
C ALA A 59 -9.21 15.91 2.08
N GLN A 60 -8.70 15.41 3.21
CA GLN A 60 -9.26 15.71 4.52
C GLN A 60 -9.03 17.16 4.96
N LYS A 61 -7.93 17.79 4.52
CA LYS A 61 -7.69 19.22 4.73
C LYS A 61 -8.57 20.13 3.87
N SER A 62 -9.04 19.63 2.73
CA SER A 62 -9.87 20.43 1.81
C SER A 62 -11.23 20.77 2.40
N ASP A 63 -11.82 19.91 3.25
CA ASP A 63 -13.02 20.24 4.00
C ASP A 63 -13.14 19.43 5.33
N PRO A 64 -12.49 19.90 6.41
CA PRO A 64 -12.58 19.27 7.72
C PRO A 64 -14.00 19.28 8.32
N ASP A 65 -14.79 20.29 7.96
CA ASP A 65 -16.15 20.50 8.47
C ASP A 65 -17.13 19.52 7.82
N PHE A 66 -17.00 19.29 6.51
CA PHE A 66 -17.78 18.29 5.78
C PHE A 66 -17.45 16.85 6.19
N TYR A 67 -16.17 16.53 6.43
CA TYR A 67 -15.78 15.21 6.97
C TYR A 67 -16.38 14.96 8.36
N SER A 68 -16.34 15.98 9.23
CA SER A 68 -16.95 15.90 10.56
C SER A 68 -18.47 15.73 10.49
N PHE A 69 -19.12 16.37 9.52
CA PHE A 69 -20.55 16.21 9.25
C PHE A 69 -20.90 14.80 8.75
N LEU A 70 -20.15 14.26 7.77
CA LEU A 70 -20.36 12.90 7.25
C LEU A 70 -20.16 11.82 8.32
N ARG A 71 -19.13 11.95 9.15
CA ARG A 71 -18.89 11.02 10.26
C ARG A 71 -20.03 11.04 11.27
N LYS A 72 -20.56 12.23 11.60
CA LYS A 72 -21.77 12.36 12.42
C LYS A 72 -22.97 11.68 11.75
N LEU A 73 -23.13 11.81 10.43
CA LEU A 73 -24.19 11.14 9.65
C LEU A 73 -24.11 9.60 9.67
N GLU A 74 -22.91 9.03 9.59
CA GLU A 74 -22.69 7.58 9.72
C GLU A 74 -23.01 7.09 11.13
N GLU A 75 -22.65 7.86 12.16
CA GLU A 75 -23.04 7.58 13.55
C GLU A 75 -24.57 7.61 13.71
N TYR A 76 -25.26 8.57 13.08
CA TYR A 76 -26.72 8.59 13.02
C TYR A 76 -27.29 7.31 12.40
N GLN A 77 -26.76 6.85 11.26
CA GLN A 77 -27.23 5.60 10.62
C GLN A 77 -27.01 4.36 11.49
N LYS A 78 -25.89 4.26 12.19
CA LYS A 78 -25.62 3.13 13.10
C LYS A 78 -26.56 3.12 14.30
N ILE A 79 -26.83 4.29 14.87
CA ILE A 79 -27.73 4.45 16.01
C ILE A 79 -29.19 4.18 15.62
N LEU A 80 -29.60 4.62 14.43
CA LEU A 80 -30.97 4.45 13.91
C LEU A 80 -31.21 3.07 13.28
N GLY A 81 -30.17 2.39 12.79
CA GLY A 81 -30.26 1.05 12.19
C GLY A 81 -30.45 -0.06 13.23
N ASP A 82 -30.12 0.20 14.49
CA ASP A 82 -30.37 -0.74 15.59
C ASP A 82 -31.78 -0.50 16.17
N ASN A 83 -32.78 -1.14 15.54
CA ASN A 83 -34.23 -1.07 15.83
C ASN A 83 -34.65 -1.42 17.28
N ARG A 84 -33.70 -1.58 18.21
CA ARG A 84 -33.92 -2.01 19.60
C ARG A 84 -33.62 -0.92 20.65
N THR A 85 -33.12 0.24 20.26
CA THR A 85 -32.72 1.28 21.23
C THR A 85 -33.75 2.41 21.28
N THR A 86 -34.45 2.55 22.41
CA THR A 86 -35.25 3.77 22.70
C THR A 86 -34.29 4.94 22.87
N LEU A 87 -34.18 5.77 21.83
CA LEU A 87 -33.36 6.97 21.84
C LEU A 87 -34.05 8.09 22.62
N LEU A 88 -33.57 8.39 23.83
CA LEU A 88 -33.97 9.58 24.57
C LEU A 88 -33.13 10.78 24.07
N LEU A 89 -33.57 11.41 22.98
CA LEU A 89 -32.89 12.58 22.41
C LEU A 89 -33.33 13.84 23.15
N SER A 90 -32.44 14.46 23.93
CA SER A 90 -32.67 15.82 24.44
C SER A 90 -32.39 16.83 23.34
N THR A 91 -33.31 17.78 23.16
CA THR A 91 -33.34 18.80 22.10
C THR A 91 -32.28 19.90 22.21
N HIS A 92 -31.30 19.77 23.12
CA HIS A 92 -30.27 20.77 23.42
C HIS A 92 -28.85 20.22 23.33
N ARG A 93 -28.59 19.29 22.41
CA ARG A 93 -27.24 18.77 22.20
C ARG A 93 -26.73 19.22 20.83
N GLU A 94 -25.45 19.61 20.80
CA GLU A 94 -24.66 20.05 19.62
C GLU A 94 -24.77 19.12 18.39
N LEU A 95 -25.32 17.92 18.59
CA LEU A 95 -25.71 16.96 17.57
C LEU A 95 -26.74 17.56 16.58
N PHE A 96 -27.76 18.26 17.07
CA PHE A 96 -28.85 18.78 16.22
C PHE A 96 -28.50 20.07 15.48
N ASP A 97 -27.64 20.92 16.04
CA ASP A 97 -27.24 22.19 15.40
C ASP A 97 -26.59 21.94 14.03
N THR A 98 -25.87 20.82 13.87
CA THR A 98 -25.26 20.44 12.59
C THR A 98 -26.25 19.96 11.53
N LEU A 99 -27.46 19.55 11.92
CA LEU A 99 -28.54 19.18 10.99
C LEU A 99 -29.36 20.40 10.55
N PHE A 100 -29.54 21.38 11.44
CA PHE A 100 -30.30 22.59 11.16
C PHE A 100 -29.49 23.70 10.49
N SER A 101 -28.15 23.65 10.59
CA SER A 101 -27.25 24.56 9.89
C SER A 101 -26.19 23.76 9.13
N PRO A 102 -26.46 23.32 7.88
CA PRO A 102 -25.47 22.64 7.07
C PRO A 102 -24.26 23.57 6.84
N PRO A 103 -23.01 23.08 6.98
CA PRO A 103 -21.85 23.87 6.61
C PRO A 103 -21.98 24.26 5.14
N LYS A 104 -21.87 25.56 4.86
CA LYS A 104 -21.86 26.07 3.48
C LYS A 104 -20.70 25.39 2.77
N PRO A 105 -20.94 24.60 1.69
CA PRO A 105 -19.85 23.96 0.97
C PRO A 105 -18.90 25.07 0.52
N ALA A 106 -17.66 25.04 1.01
CA ALA A 106 -16.62 25.86 0.45
C ALA A 106 -16.59 25.54 -1.04
N ALA A 107 -16.69 26.58 -1.86
CA ALA A 107 -16.97 26.52 -3.28
C ALA A 107 -16.34 25.31 -3.98
N ALA A 108 -17.14 24.65 -4.80
CA ALA A 108 -16.79 23.59 -5.72
C ALA A 108 -15.38 23.76 -6.31
N ASN A 109 -14.38 23.18 -5.65
CA ASN A 109 -13.28 22.58 -6.35
C ASN A 109 -13.61 21.09 -6.34
N PRO A 110 -13.97 20.49 -7.49
CA PRO A 110 -14.12 19.06 -7.54
C PRO A 110 -12.84 18.45 -6.97
N PRO A 111 -12.92 17.51 -6.02
CA PRO A 111 -11.74 16.74 -5.67
C PRO A 111 -11.26 16.16 -7.00
N ALA A 112 -10.08 16.60 -7.45
CA ALA A 112 -9.50 16.16 -8.69
C ALA A 112 -9.59 14.63 -8.66
N ALA A 113 -10.42 14.08 -9.55
CA ALA A 113 -10.68 12.66 -9.60
C ALA A 113 -9.33 11.95 -9.50
N PRO A 114 -9.15 10.95 -8.61
CA PRO A 114 -7.92 10.19 -8.58
C PRO A 114 -7.73 9.69 -10.01
N LYS A 115 -6.66 10.16 -10.68
CA LYS A 115 -6.33 9.68 -12.02
C LYS A 115 -6.34 8.15 -11.93
N PRO A 116 -7.00 7.45 -12.86
CA PRO A 116 -6.97 6.01 -12.85
C PRO A 116 -5.50 5.60 -12.92
N VAL A 117 -4.98 5.04 -11.83
CA VAL A 117 -3.71 4.32 -11.88
C VAL A 117 -4.03 3.07 -12.68
N THR A 118 -3.87 3.19 -13.99
CA THR A 118 -3.67 2.06 -14.88
C THR A 118 -2.41 1.36 -14.37
N ALA A 119 -2.60 0.30 -13.59
CA ALA A 119 -1.61 -0.75 -13.46
C ALA A 119 -1.62 -1.56 -14.77
N PRO A 120 -0.48 -2.15 -15.17
CA PRO A 120 -0.02 -2.29 -16.55
C PRO A 120 -0.92 -3.09 -17.49
#